data_AF-A0A2D7JMF9-F1
#
_entry.id   AF-A0A2D7JMF9-F1
#
_cell.length_a   1.000
_cell.length_b   1.000
_cell.length_c   1.000
_cell.angle_alpha   90.00
_cell.angle_beta   90.00
_cell.angle_gamma   90.00
#
_symmetry.space_group_name_H-M   'P 1'
#
loop_
_entity.id
_entity.type
_entity.pdbx_description
1 polymer ?
#
loop_
_entity_poly.entity_id
_entity_poly.type
_entity_poly.pdbx_seq_one_letter_code
_entity_poly.pdbx_strand_id
1 'polypeptide(L)'
;MFDGSNFGTGETRFNLRHIAEIDLSLNNIIFHGVLIIECATKFEGKAFKYQKLINLSFIACKFMQSIILSGYVDRVPDLRSTTVYSHVDLSALNIQYHDVPFWQKFKKAIHGFIRFRFLENPRQSRCEAHFKPAICRRRRRDPTEAPKLRRLKELAEQNRDHDAALRFFAMEQRDKRWSMEYSDWQSCLDVLYDAACNYGQSILRPTIGLLTVYFAAAILYARLATKTANPIEAMILAATNSLPLLPFASAARAEALSILFGDHTPWYIDLIAGLQGVASFIFLFLIGLGLRNRFRI
;
A
#
# COMPACT_ATOMS: atom_id res chain seq x y z
N MET A 1 -0.45 -28.98 -19.44
CA MET A 1 -1.09 -27.94 -20.26
C MET A 1 -2.36 -28.53 -20.84
N PHE A 2 -3.51 -27.96 -20.52
CA PHE A 2 -4.79 -28.32 -21.13
C PHE A 2 -5.30 -27.10 -21.88
N ASP A 3 -5.71 -27.28 -23.13
CA ASP A 3 -6.23 -26.21 -23.99
C ASP A 3 -7.49 -26.71 -24.68
N GLY A 4 -8.58 -25.95 -24.60
CA GLY A 4 -9.87 -26.27 -25.23
C GLY A 4 -10.61 -27.50 -24.66
N SER A 5 -10.19 -28.05 -23.53
CA SER A 5 -10.88 -29.17 -22.87
C SER A 5 -12.13 -28.71 -22.11
N ASN A 6 -13.12 -29.58 -21.96
CA ASN A 6 -14.28 -29.35 -21.11
C ASN A 6 -14.22 -30.27 -19.90
N PHE A 7 -14.36 -29.71 -18.70
CA PHE A 7 -14.51 -30.50 -17.48
C PHE A 7 -15.98 -30.68 -17.17
N GLY A 8 -16.36 -31.91 -16.79
CA GLY A 8 -17.74 -32.27 -16.47
C GLY A 8 -18.31 -31.52 -15.26
N THR A 9 -19.51 -31.90 -14.85
CA THR A 9 -20.26 -31.29 -13.74
C THR A 9 -19.73 -31.64 -12.35
N GLY A 10 -18.73 -32.52 -12.26
CA GLY A 10 -18.13 -32.96 -10.99
C GLY A 10 -17.12 -31.96 -10.41
N GLU A 11 -16.80 -32.14 -9.13
CA GLU A 11 -15.75 -31.38 -8.46
C GLU A 11 -14.37 -31.71 -9.08
N THR A 12 -13.67 -30.68 -9.55
CA THR A 12 -12.29 -30.79 -10.01
C THR A 12 -11.38 -30.21 -8.93
N ARG A 13 -10.61 -31.07 -8.25
CA ARG A 13 -9.69 -30.66 -7.19
C ARG A 13 -8.24 -30.82 -7.61
N PHE A 14 -7.50 -29.73 -7.65
CA PHE A 14 -6.05 -29.73 -7.81
C PHE A 14 -5.39 -29.55 -6.44
N ASN A 15 -4.88 -30.64 -5.88
CA ASN A 15 -4.09 -30.62 -4.66
C ASN A 15 -2.60 -30.49 -5.02
N LEU A 16 -2.07 -29.28 -4.89
CA LEU A 16 -0.71 -28.94 -5.30
C LEU A 16 0.26 -28.93 -4.10
N ARG A 17 -0.08 -29.63 -3.00
CA ARG A 17 0.67 -29.56 -1.73
C ARG A 17 2.12 -30.10 -1.81
N HIS A 18 2.39 -31.04 -2.70
CA HIS A 18 3.67 -31.77 -2.74
C HIS A 18 4.56 -31.44 -3.94
N ILE A 19 4.16 -30.49 -4.79
CA ILE A 19 4.85 -30.23 -6.06
C ILE A 19 5.80 -29.05 -5.88
N ALA A 20 7.11 -29.27 -6.08
CA ALA A 20 8.14 -28.26 -5.86
C ALA A 20 8.07 -27.08 -6.85
N GLU A 21 7.66 -27.35 -8.08
CA GLU A 21 7.49 -26.35 -9.14
C GLU A 21 6.20 -26.66 -9.92
N ILE A 22 5.32 -25.67 -10.01
CA ILE A 22 4.01 -25.83 -10.66
C ILE A 22 3.94 -24.87 -11.84
N ASP A 23 3.74 -25.44 -13.04
CA ASP A 23 3.35 -24.74 -14.26
C ASP A 23 2.01 -25.34 -14.74
N LEU A 24 0.91 -24.69 -14.34
CA LEU A 24 -0.43 -25.10 -14.69
C LEU A 24 -1.06 -24.04 -15.60
N SER A 25 -1.06 -24.34 -16.89
CA SER A 25 -1.74 -23.56 -17.92
C SER A 25 -3.02 -24.26 -18.37
N LEU A 26 -4.13 -23.58 -18.09
CA LEU A 26 -5.50 -23.97 -18.40
C LEU A 26 -6.10 -22.84 -19.21
N ASN A 27 -6.11 -22.96 -20.54
CA ASN A 27 -6.57 -21.88 -21.41
C ASN A 27 -7.81 -22.33 -22.20
N ASN A 28 -8.77 -21.40 -22.37
CA ASN A 28 -10.02 -21.66 -23.12
C ASN A 28 -10.83 -22.88 -22.61
N ILE A 29 -10.81 -23.13 -21.30
CA ILE A 29 -11.47 -24.28 -20.68
C ILE A 29 -12.84 -23.88 -20.12
N ILE A 30 -13.82 -24.78 -20.24
CA ILE A 30 -15.11 -24.63 -19.58
C ILE A 30 -15.18 -25.61 -18.41
N PHE A 31 -15.39 -25.07 -17.21
CA PHE A 31 -15.63 -25.82 -15.99
C PHE A 31 -17.13 -25.78 -15.66
N HIS A 32 -17.78 -26.94 -15.78
CA HIS A 32 -19.18 -27.08 -15.41
C HIS A 32 -19.38 -27.32 -13.91
N GLY A 33 -18.40 -27.93 -13.24
CA GLY A 33 -18.40 -28.18 -11.80
C GLY A 33 -17.54 -27.21 -10.98
N VAL A 34 -17.48 -27.43 -9.66
CA VAL A 34 -16.65 -26.66 -8.72
C VAL A 34 -15.17 -26.91 -8.98
N LEU A 35 -14.39 -25.83 -9.06
CA LEU A 35 -12.93 -25.90 -9.14
C LEU A 35 -12.33 -25.54 -7.79
N ILE A 36 -11.58 -26.48 -7.18
CA ILE A 36 -10.84 -26.25 -5.94
C ILE A 36 -9.35 -26.39 -6.21
N ILE A 37 -8.60 -25.34 -5.92
CA ILE A 37 -7.14 -25.34 -6.02
C ILE A 37 -6.56 -25.02 -4.66
N GLU A 38 -5.83 -25.98 -4.13
CA GLU A 38 -5.12 -25.86 -2.87
C GLU A 38 -3.62 -25.87 -3.13
N CYS A 39 -3.01 -24.69 -3.04
CA CYS A 39 -1.56 -24.53 -3.10
C CYS A 39 -0.95 -24.79 -1.71
N ALA A 40 0.20 -25.46 -1.67
CA ALA A 40 0.85 -25.92 -0.43
C ALA A 40 1.12 -24.80 0.59
N THR A 41 0.90 -25.12 1.86
CA THR A 41 1.43 -24.42 3.03
C THR A 41 2.46 -25.31 3.72
N LYS A 42 3.72 -25.35 3.24
CA LYS A 42 4.74 -26.12 3.99
C LYS A 42 5.18 -25.33 5.23
N PHE A 43 4.55 -25.61 6.37
CA PHE A 43 5.03 -25.22 7.69
C PHE A 43 5.97 -26.30 8.22
N GLU A 44 7.20 -26.36 7.70
CA GLU A 44 8.27 -27.16 8.29
C GLU A 44 9.26 -26.23 8.98
N GLY A 45 9.12 -26.08 10.31
CA GLY A 45 10.15 -25.55 11.20
C GLY A 45 10.67 -24.13 10.91
N LYS A 46 10.17 -23.12 11.63
CA LYS A 46 10.67 -21.72 11.74
C LYS A 46 10.91 -20.92 10.44
N ALA A 47 10.83 -21.52 9.25
CA ALA A 47 11.03 -20.87 7.96
C ALA A 47 9.95 -21.32 6.96
N PHE A 48 9.21 -20.35 6.41
CA PHE A 48 8.34 -20.60 5.26
C PHE A 48 9.23 -20.96 4.05
N LYS A 49 9.30 -22.25 3.69
CA LYS A 49 9.81 -22.64 2.38
C LYS A 49 8.68 -22.51 1.38
N TYR A 50 8.65 -21.36 0.71
CA TYR A 50 7.75 -21.11 -0.41
C TYR A 50 8.07 -22.10 -1.54
N GLN A 51 7.05 -22.80 -2.03
CA GLN A 51 7.18 -23.57 -3.27
C GLN A 51 7.06 -22.59 -4.43
N LYS A 52 8.01 -22.70 -5.36
CA LYS A 52 8.15 -21.76 -6.47
C LYS A 52 7.08 -22.07 -7.50
N LEU A 53 5.94 -21.39 -7.40
CA LEU A 53 4.93 -21.42 -8.44
C LEU A 53 5.50 -20.71 -9.68
N ILE A 54 5.71 -21.46 -10.77
CA ILE A 54 6.27 -20.92 -12.01
C ILE A 54 5.18 -20.16 -12.78
N ASN A 55 4.00 -20.76 -12.91
CA ASN A 55 2.88 -20.14 -13.60
C ASN A 55 1.55 -20.83 -13.26
N LEU A 56 0.50 -20.05 -13.06
CA LEU A 56 -0.88 -20.52 -12.92
C LEU A 56 -1.76 -19.64 -13.79
N SER A 57 -2.26 -20.19 -14.90
CA SER A 57 -2.98 -19.44 -15.93
C SER A 57 -4.34 -20.07 -16.22
N PHE A 58 -5.37 -19.24 -16.21
CA PHE A 58 -6.77 -19.55 -16.48
C PHE A 58 -7.33 -18.67 -17.61
N ILE A 59 -6.50 -18.28 -18.58
CA ILE A 59 -6.89 -17.27 -19.57
C ILE A 59 -8.10 -17.75 -20.37
N ALA A 60 -9.10 -16.87 -20.50
CA ALA A 60 -10.33 -17.13 -21.24
C ALA A 60 -11.13 -18.37 -20.78
N CYS A 61 -10.95 -18.80 -19.52
CA CYS A 61 -11.75 -19.88 -18.95
C CYS A 61 -13.16 -19.41 -18.56
N LYS A 62 -14.13 -20.32 -18.64
CA LYS A 62 -15.51 -20.10 -18.19
C LYS A 62 -15.81 -21.01 -17.00
N PHE A 63 -16.23 -20.42 -15.89
CA PHE A 63 -16.57 -21.12 -14.66
C PHE A 63 -18.07 -20.99 -14.42
N MET A 64 -18.79 -22.10 -14.60
CA MET A 64 -20.24 -22.15 -14.40
C MET A 64 -20.60 -22.24 -12.91
N GLN A 65 -19.71 -22.79 -12.10
CA GLN A 65 -19.84 -22.93 -10.65
C GLN A 65 -18.69 -22.21 -9.92
N SER A 66 -18.62 -22.38 -8.60
CA SER A 66 -17.69 -21.67 -7.75
C SER A 66 -16.23 -22.09 -7.96
N ILE A 67 -15.34 -21.14 -7.75
CA ILE A 67 -13.88 -21.35 -7.79
C ILE A 67 -13.34 -21.03 -6.41
N ILE A 68 -12.55 -21.94 -5.84
CA ILE A 68 -11.87 -21.73 -4.57
C ILE A 68 -10.37 -21.79 -4.83
N LEU A 69 -9.69 -20.66 -4.70
CA LEU A 69 -8.23 -20.57 -4.80
C LEU A 69 -7.66 -20.27 -3.42
N SER A 70 -6.89 -21.21 -2.87
CA SER A 70 -6.32 -21.09 -1.54
C SER A 70 -4.84 -21.45 -1.51
N GLY A 71 -4.10 -20.86 -0.57
CA GLY A 71 -2.69 -21.16 -0.34
C GLY A 71 -1.74 -20.03 -0.71
N TYR A 72 -0.44 -20.33 -0.66
CA TYR A 72 0.63 -19.36 -0.88
C TYR A 72 1.20 -19.50 -2.29
N VAL A 73 1.29 -18.39 -3.01
CA VAL A 73 1.82 -18.36 -4.38
C VAL A 73 2.85 -17.24 -4.53
N ASP A 74 3.97 -17.54 -5.19
CA ASP A 74 5.04 -16.56 -5.42
C ASP A 74 4.73 -15.60 -6.58
N ARG A 75 3.88 -16.03 -7.52
CA ARG A 75 3.47 -15.27 -8.72
C ARG A 75 1.96 -15.09 -8.76
N VAL A 76 1.51 -13.99 -9.37
CA VAL A 76 0.08 -13.68 -9.47
C VAL A 76 -0.57 -14.63 -10.49
N PRO A 77 -1.65 -15.34 -10.12
CA PRO A 77 -2.38 -16.18 -11.06
C PRO A 77 -3.04 -15.33 -12.15
N ASP A 78 -2.97 -15.81 -13.39
CA ASP A 78 -3.54 -15.12 -14.54
C ASP A 78 -4.99 -15.55 -14.76
N LEU A 79 -5.93 -14.73 -14.30
CA LEU A 79 -7.38 -14.91 -14.51
C LEU A 79 -7.92 -13.96 -15.58
N ARG A 80 -7.08 -13.44 -16.48
CA ARG A 80 -7.54 -12.48 -17.50
C ARG A 80 -8.56 -13.12 -18.45
N SER A 81 -9.55 -12.33 -18.84
CA SER A 81 -10.65 -12.75 -19.72
C SER A 81 -11.47 -13.93 -19.21
N THR A 82 -11.36 -14.29 -17.92
CA THR A 82 -12.20 -15.32 -17.31
C THR A 82 -13.62 -14.82 -17.14
N THR A 83 -14.60 -15.70 -17.36
CA THR A 83 -16.00 -15.45 -17.01
C THR A 83 -16.38 -16.38 -15.88
N VAL A 84 -16.94 -15.80 -14.81
CA VAL A 84 -17.41 -16.56 -13.65
C VAL A 84 -18.89 -16.23 -13.47
N TYR A 85 -19.72 -17.25 -13.48
CA TYR A 85 -21.18 -17.12 -13.28
C TYR A 85 -21.59 -17.30 -11.82
N SER A 86 -20.67 -17.73 -10.97
CA SER A 86 -20.89 -18.06 -9.56
C SER A 86 -19.79 -17.44 -8.66
N HIS A 87 -19.72 -17.88 -7.42
CA HIS A 87 -18.84 -17.34 -6.38
C HIS A 87 -17.35 -17.66 -6.62
N VAL A 88 -16.46 -16.68 -6.45
CA VAL A 88 -15.00 -16.89 -6.40
C VAL A 88 -14.52 -16.61 -4.98
N ASP A 89 -13.97 -17.62 -4.33
CA ASP A 89 -13.31 -17.47 -3.05
C ASP A 89 -11.79 -17.30 -3.26
N LEU A 90 -11.29 -16.11 -2.90
CA LEU A 90 -9.88 -15.73 -2.94
C LEU A 90 -9.36 -15.39 -1.53
N SER A 91 -10.16 -15.59 -0.48
CA SER A 91 -9.87 -15.11 0.88
C SER A 91 -8.57 -15.72 1.42
N ALA A 92 -8.38 -17.02 1.17
CA ALA A 92 -7.21 -17.80 1.57
C ALA A 92 -6.03 -17.74 0.58
N LEU A 93 -6.13 -16.96 -0.50
CA LEU A 93 -5.04 -16.77 -1.45
C LEU A 93 -4.05 -15.74 -0.91
N ASN A 94 -2.80 -16.16 -0.69
CA ASN A 94 -1.73 -15.27 -0.24
C ASN A 94 -0.61 -15.21 -1.27
N ILE A 95 -0.47 -14.05 -1.91
CA ILE A 95 0.56 -13.81 -2.92
C ILE A 95 1.79 -13.24 -2.22
N GLN A 96 2.93 -13.93 -2.30
CA GLN A 96 4.18 -13.43 -1.73
C GLN A 96 4.70 -12.27 -2.58
N TYR A 97 4.27 -11.07 -2.22
CA TYR A 97 4.79 -9.86 -2.82
C TYR A 97 6.04 -9.43 -2.05
N HIS A 98 7.22 -9.68 -2.61
CA HIS A 98 8.44 -9.21 -1.96
C HIS A 98 8.44 -7.67 -1.89
N ASP A 99 8.27 -7.13 -0.70
CA ASP A 99 8.40 -5.71 -0.44
C ASP A 99 9.81 -5.36 0.07
N VAL A 100 10.37 -4.28 -0.47
CA VAL A 100 11.58 -3.66 0.10
C VAL A 100 11.20 -2.75 1.28
N PRO A 101 12.07 -2.56 2.29
CA PRO A 101 11.78 -1.71 3.45
C PRO A 101 11.54 -0.24 3.06
N PHE A 102 10.64 0.44 3.77
CA PHE A 102 10.27 1.85 3.52
C PHE A 102 11.48 2.80 3.46
N TRP A 103 12.41 2.72 4.42
CA TRP A 103 13.57 3.63 4.46
C TRP A 103 14.47 3.53 3.24
N GLN A 104 14.61 2.34 2.66
CA GLN A 104 15.35 2.16 1.40
C GLN A 104 14.57 2.71 0.20
N LYS A 105 13.23 2.67 0.24
CA LYS A 105 12.33 3.26 -0.78
C LYS A 105 12.37 4.80 -0.73
N PHE A 106 12.24 5.39 0.46
CA PHE A 106 12.20 6.85 0.68
C PHE A 106 13.53 7.53 0.34
N LYS A 107 14.67 6.97 0.79
CA LYS A 107 16.00 7.51 0.48
C LYS A 107 16.25 7.60 -1.03
N LYS A 108 15.79 6.59 -1.79
CA LYS A 108 15.93 6.54 -3.26
C LYS A 108 15.02 7.54 -3.97
N ALA A 109 13.76 7.65 -3.56
CA ALA A 109 12.81 8.61 -4.13
C ALA A 109 13.27 10.07 -3.92
N ILE A 110 13.74 10.39 -2.71
CA ILE A 110 14.28 11.72 -2.40
C ILE A 110 15.59 11.98 -3.15
N HIS A 111 16.49 11.00 -3.27
CA HIS A 111 17.72 11.18 -4.06
C HIS A 111 17.43 11.45 -5.54
N GLY A 112 16.44 10.77 -6.13
CA GLY A 112 16.00 11.05 -7.51
C GLY A 112 15.44 12.47 -7.64
N PHE A 113 14.57 12.87 -6.71
CA PHE A 113 13.94 14.19 -6.71
C PHE A 113 14.93 15.35 -6.51
N ILE A 114 15.84 15.24 -5.53
CA ILE A 114 16.87 16.26 -5.28
C ILE A 114 17.79 16.37 -6.50
N ARG A 115 18.14 15.25 -7.14
CA ARG A 115 18.99 15.24 -8.34
C ARG A 115 18.30 15.87 -9.55
N PHE A 116 16.98 15.68 -9.71
CA PHE A 116 16.19 16.28 -10.78
C PHE A 116 16.02 17.80 -10.62
N ARG A 117 15.85 18.29 -9.39
CA ARG A 117 15.61 19.72 -9.15
C ARG A 117 16.90 20.57 -9.14
N PHE A 118 18.08 19.96 -8.98
CA PHE A 118 19.36 20.67 -8.89
C PHE A 118 20.23 20.62 -10.16
N LEU A 119 19.85 19.84 -11.18
CA LEU A 119 20.59 19.73 -12.44
C LEU A 119 19.74 20.18 -13.63
N GLU A 120 19.29 21.43 -13.59
CA GLU A 120 18.84 22.13 -14.79
C GLU A 120 20.07 22.70 -15.51
N ASN A 121 20.84 21.82 -16.16
CA ASN A 121 21.93 22.22 -17.05
C ASN A 121 21.86 21.38 -18.34
N PRO A 122 21.37 21.93 -19.46
CA PRO A 122 20.93 21.17 -20.63
C PRO A 122 22.06 20.63 -21.53
N ARG A 123 23.32 20.58 -21.05
CA ARG A 123 24.50 20.25 -21.89
C ARG A 123 25.22 18.95 -21.55
N GLN A 124 24.69 18.10 -20.68
CA GLN A 124 25.33 16.84 -20.31
C GLN A 124 24.54 15.59 -20.73
N SER A 125 23.85 15.68 -21.87
CA SER A 125 23.12 14.60 -22.55
C SER A 125 24.02 13.58 -23.26
N ARG A 126 25.12 13.16 -22.63
CA ARG A 126 25.98 12.08 -23.16
C ARG A 126 26.50 11.07 -22.14
N CYS A 127 26.24 11.24 -20.85
CA CYS A 127 26.70 10.31 -19.80
C CYS A 127 25.56 9.65 -19.00
N GLU A 128 24.35 9.55 -19.55
CA GLU A 128 23.19 8.96 -18.85
C GLU A 128 22.94 7.46 -19.15
N ALA A 129 23.84 6.76 -19.85
CA ALA A 129 23.59 5.36 -20.22
C ALA A 129 23.96 4.32 -19.13
N HIS A 130 24.77 4.68 -18.12
CA HIS A 130 25.38 3.65 -17.25
C HIS A 130 24.79 3.47 -15.85
N PHE A 131 23.93 4.37 -15.35
CA PHE A 131 23.41 4.27 -13.98
C PHE A 131 21.95 3.80 -13.85
N LYS A 132 21.16 3.84 -14.94
CA LYS A 132 19.83 3.17 -15.01
C LYS A 132 19.88 1.63 -14.95
N PRO A 133 20.89 0.91 -15.48
CA PRO A 133 20.80 -0.55 -15.54
C PRO A 133 21.15 -1.25 -14.23
N ALA A 134 21.87 -0.65 -13.28
CA ALA A 134 22.26 -1.37 -12.06
C ALA A 134 21.13 -1.49 -11.01
N ILE A 135 20.23 -0.51 -10.96
CA ILE A 135 19.21 -0.41 -9.89
C ILE A 135 17.84 -0.92 -10.36
N CYS A 136 17.53 -0.82 -11.66
CA CYS A 136 16.34 -1.43 -12.26
C CYS A 136 16.52 -2.92 -12.65
N ARG A 137 17.76 -3.46 -12.72
CA ARG A 137 17.99 -4.86 -13.19
C ARG A 137 17.72 -5.98 -12.19
N ARG A 138 17.46 -5.73 -10.89
CA ARG A 138 17.21 -6.85 -9.95
C ARG A 138 15.75 -7.22 -9.70
N ARG A 139 14.79 -6.52 -10.32
CA ARG A 139 13.41 -7.01 -10.49
C ARG A 139 12.83 -6.43 -11.76
N ARG A 140 13.06 -7.10 -12.89
CA ARG A 140 12.05 -7.11 -13.95
C ARG A 140 10.84 -7.81 -13.33
N ARG A 141 9.98 -7.04 -12.70
CA ARG A 141 8.63 -7.49 -12.40
C ARG A 141 7.92 -7.42 -13.75
N ASP A 142 7.37 -8.54 -14.19
CA ASP A 142 6.79 -8.63 -15.53
C ASP A 142 5.70 -7.56 -15.66
N PRO A 143 5.71 -6.72 -16.72
CA PRO A 143 4.71 -5.66 -16.91
C PRO A 143 3.28 -6.21 -17.07
N THR A 144 3.12 -7.53 -17.07
CA THR A 144 1.87 -8.26 -17.15
C THR A 144 1.22 -8.52 -15.78
N GLU A 145 1.91 -8.28 -14.66
CA GLU A 145 1.39 -8.57 -13.31
C GLU A 145 0.31 -7.57 -12.85
N ALA A 146 0.49 -6.27 -13.09
CA ALA A 146 -0.52 -5.26 -12.75
C ALA A 146 -1.92 -5.55 -13.36
N PRO A 147 -2.05 -5.90 -14.66
CA PRO A 147 -3.32 -6.36 -15.23
C PRO A 147 -3.93 -7.59 -14.54
N LYS A 148 -3.11 -8.56 -14.12
CA LYS A 148 -3.58 -9.75 -13.39
C LYS A 148 -4.13 -9.38 -12.01
N LEU A 149 -3.44 -8.49 -11.29
CA LEU A 149 -3.87 -7.97 -9.99
C LEU A 149 -5.17 -7.17 -10.10
N ARG A 150 -5.32 -6.37 -11.16
CA ARG A 150 -6.58 -5.67 -11.44
C ARG A 150 -7.74 -6.65 -11.62
N ARG A 151 -7.52 -7.73 -12.35
CA ARG A 151 -8.56 -8.75 -12.54
C ARG A 151 -8.92 -9.48 -11.24
N LEU A 152 -7.93 -9.81 -10.41
CA LEU A 152 -8.18 -10.38 -9.08
C LEU A 152 -8.98 -9.43 -8.19
N LYS A 153 -8.67 -8.13 -8.24
CA LYS A 153 -9.43 -7.09 -7.55
C LYS A 153 -10.89 -7.07 -8.03
N GLU A 154 -11.13 -7.05 -9.34
CA GLU A 154 -12.50 -7.07 -9.90
C GLU A 154 -13.28 -8.31 -9.44
N LEU A 155 -12.64 -9.48 -9.44
CA LEU A 155 -13.26 -10.73 -8.96
C LEU A 155 -13.56 -10.67 -7.46
N ALA A 156 -12.66 -10.11 -6.64
CA ALA A 156 -12.90 -9.92 -5.21
C ALA A 156 -14.07 -8.94 -4.94
N GLU A 157 -14.13 -7.83 -5.68
CA GLU A 157 -15.23 -6.86 -5.59
C GLU A 157 -16.58 -7.46 -6.00
N GLN A 158 -16.60 -8.27 -7.07
CA GLN A 158 -17.80 -9.02 -7.50
C GLN A 158 -18.31 -9.97 -6.41
N ASN A 159 -17.41 -10.60 -5.65
CA ASN A 159 -17.76 -11.50 -4.55
C ASN A 159 -17.98 -10.79 -3.22
N ARG A 160 -17.93 -9.45 -3.18
CA ARG A 160 -18.05 -8.65 -1.96
C ARG A 160 -16.97 -8.96 -0.90
N ASP A 161 -15.86 -9.56 -1.30
CA ASP A 161 -14.68 -9.73 -0.45
C ASP A 161 -13.83 -8.46 -0.50
N HIS A 162 -14.18 -7.53 0.38
CA HIS A 162 -13.58 -6.19 0.41
C HIS A 162 -12.13 -6.20 0.88
N ASP A 163 -11.79 -7.07 1.84
CA ASP A 163 -10.43 -7.16 2.37
C ASP A 163 -9.47 -7.71 1.30
N ALA A 164 -9.89 -8.72 0.53
CA ALA A 164 -9.12 -9.21 -0.60
C ALA A 164 -8.98 -8.15 -1.70
N ALA A 165 -10.05 -7.42 -2.02
CA ALA A 165 -10.01 -6.34 -3.01
C ALA A 165 -9.01 -5.23 -2.61
N LEU A 166 -9.02 -4.79 -1.35
CA LEU A 166 -8.10 -3.78 -0.83
C LEU A 166 -6.66 -4.28 -0.80
N ARG A 167 -6.44 -5.58 -0.55
CA ARG A 167 -5.14 -6.24 -0.65
C ARG A 167 -4.61 -6.23 -2.08
N PHE A 168 -5.41 -6.67 -3.05
CA PHE A 168 -5.00 -6.69 -4.46
C PHE A 168 -4.77 -5.28 -5.02
N PHE A 169 -5.56 -4.30 -4.60
CA PHE A 169 -5.33 -2.89 -4.94
C PHE A 169 -3.97 -2.38 -4.44
N ALA A 170 -3.62 -2.65 -3.18
CA ALA A 170 -2.32 -2.24 -2.65
C ALA A 170 -1.16 -2.92 -3.40
N MET A 171 -1.31 -4.19 -3.78
CA MET A 171 -0.32 -4.89 -4.61
C MET A 171 -0.20 -4.26 -6.01
N GLU A 172 -1.33 -3.92 -6.65
CA GLU A 172 -1.36 -3.25 -7.96
C GLU A 172 -0.59 -1.92 -7.90
N GLN A 173 -0.83 -1.08 -6.89
CA GLN A 173 -0.16 0.21 -6.77
C GLN A 173 1.33 0.07 -6.47
N ARG A 174 1.75 -0.95 -5.72
CA ARG A 174 3.17 -1.26 -5.52
C ARG A 174 3.86 -1.74 -6.78
N ASP A 175 3.12 -2.34 -7.71
CA ASP A 175 3.63 -2.76 -9.01
C ASP A 175 3.86 -1.56 -9.91
N LYS A 176 2.83 -0.72 -10.05
CA LYS A 176 2.86 0.46 -10.91
C LYS A 176 3.94 1.47 -10.53
N ARG A 177 4.27 1.60 -9.25
CA ARG A 177 5.32 2.50 -8.75
C ARG A 177 6.67 2.37 -9.47
N TRP A 178 7.02 1.16 -9.92
CA TRP A 178 8.30 0.90 -10.60
C TRP A 178 8.15 0.66 -12.11
N SER A 179 6.91 0.69 -12.60
CA SER A 179 6.64 0.70 -14.03
C SER A 179 6.99 2.07 -14.62
N MET A 180 7.31 2.13 -15.91
CA MET A 180 7.63 3.39 -16.60
C MET A 180 6.42 4.36 -16.71
N GLU A 181 5.26 3.97 -16.20
CA GLU A 181 4.01 4.77 -16.26
C GLU A 181 3.99 5.92 -15.25
N TYR A 182 4.75 5.84 -14.15
CA TYR A 182 4.74 6.84 -13.10
C TYR A 182 5.88 7.86 -13.24
N SER A 183 5.55 9.14 -13.10
CA SER A 183 6.56 10.19 -12.89
C SER A 183 7.22 10.05 -11.50
N ASP A 184 8.43 10.57 -11.35
CA ASP A 184 9.20 10.48 -10.10
C ASP A 184 8.45 11.11 -8.91
N TRP A 185 7.68 12.19 -9.15
CA TRP A 185 6.86 12.83 -8.11
C TRP A 185 5.69 11.95 -7.66
N GLN A 186 4.96 11.34 -8.61
CA GLN A 186 3.87 10.43 -8.30
C GLN A 186 4.38 9.21 -7.53
N SER A 187 5.55 8.68 -7.90
CA SER A 187 6.20 7.58 -7.18
C SER A 187 6.57 7.97 -5.74
N CYS A 188 7.02 9.21 -5.51
CA CYS A 188 7.32 9.72 -4.17
C CYS A 188 6.05 9.80 -3.30
N LEU A 189 4.97 10.37 -3.84
CA LEU A 189 3.68 10.44 -3.14
C LEU A 189 3.11 9.05 -2.84
N ASP A 190 3.23 8.10 -3.76
CA ASP A 190 2.80 6.71 -3.53
C ASP A 190 3.60 6.01 -2.44
N VAL A 191 4.91 6.27 -2.34
CA VAL A 191 5.75 5.75 -1.24
C VAL A 191 5.33 6.36 0.09
N LEU A 192 5.06 7.67 0.11
CA LEU A 192 4.59 8.35 1.32
C LEU A 192 3.23 7.81 1.76
N TYR A 193 2.32 7.56 0.82
CA TYR A 193 0.99 7.01 1.08
C TYR A 193 1.06 5.57 1.63
N ASP A 194 1.87 4.70 1.04
CA ASP A 194 2.14 3.34 1.53
C ASP A 194 2.72 3.33 2.95
N ALA A 195 3.63 4.27 3.24
CA ALA A 195 4.22 4.43 4.55
C ALA A 195 3.23 4.93 5.60
N ALA A 196 2.46 5.95 5.25
CA ALA A 196 1.55 6.62 6.17
C ALA A 196 0.37 5.73 6.58
N CYS A 197 -0.22 4.96 5.65
CA CYS A 197 -1.43 4.17 5.95
C CYS A 197 -1.55 2.81 5.26
N ASN A 198 -0.49 2.30 4.62
CA ASN A 198 -0.52 1.01 3.88
C ASN A 198 -1.62 0.98 2.81
N TYR A 199 -1.73 2.02 2.00
CA TYR A 199 -2.81 2.18 1.02
C TYR A 199 -4.23 2.14 1.63
N GLY A 200 -4.38 2.58 2.88
CA GLY A 200 -5.66 2.62 3.59
C GLY A 200 -6.03 1.33 4.32
N GLN A 201 -5.18 0.29 4.29
CA GLN A 201 -5.40 -0.95 5.05
C GLN A 201 -5.16 -0.78 6.56
N SER A 202 -4.35 0.21 6.96
CA SER A 202 -4.00 0.44 8.36
C SER A 202 -4.43 1.82 8.83
N ILE A 203 -5.36 1.85 9.79
CA ILE A 203 -5.77 3.05 10.53
C ILE A 203 -4.78 3.35 11.67
N LEU A 204 -4.04 2.33 12.14
CA LEU A 204 -3.10 2.48 13.25
C LEU A 204 -1.83 3.27 12.87
N ARG A 205 -1.35 3.15 11.64
CA ARG A 205 -0.17 3.91 11.18
C ARG A 205 -0.39 5.43 11.17
N PRO A 206 -1.48 5.97 10.59
CA PRO A 206 -1.70 7.41 10.60
C PRO A 206 -2.05 7.95 11.99
N THR A 207 -2.66 7.14 12.87
CA THR A 207 -2.87 7.53 14.28
C THR A 207 -1.56 7.62 15.07
N ILE A 208 -0.64 6.67 14.90
CA ILE A 208 0.72 6.77 15.47
C ILE A 208 1.46 7.99 14.89
N GLY A 209 1.32 8.26 13.59
CA GLY A 209 1.88 9.44 12.94
C GLY A 209 1.38 10.74 13.54
N LEU A 210 0.05 10.86 13.74
CA LEU A 210 -0.58 12.00 14.41
C LEU A 210 -0.07 12.18 15.84
N LEU A 211 -0.01 11.11 16.64
CA LEU A 211 0.54 11.16 17.99
C LEU A 211 2.00 11.60 18.00
N THR A 212 2.80 11.13 17.03
CA THR A 212 4.21 11.52 16.90
C THR A 212 4.35 13.01 16.61
N VAL A 213 3.55 13.56 15.68
CA VAL A 213 3.54 15.01 15.39
C VAL A 213 3.10 15.81 16.61
N TYR A 214 2.06 15.34 17.31
CA TYR A 214 1.56 15.96 18.54
C TYR A 214 2.64 16.04 19.63
N PHE A 215 3.27 14.93 20.00
CA PHE A 215 4.30 14.91 21.04
C PHE A 215 5.56 15.66 20.62
N ALA A 216 5.97 15.56 19.34
CA ALA A 216 7.12 16.31 18.84
C ALA A 216 6.89 17.82 18.92
N ALA A 217 5.68 18.29 18.56
CA ALA A 217 5.31 19.70 18.68
C ALA A 217 5.24 20.16 20.14
N ALA A 218 4.65 19.36 21.03
CA ALA A 218 4.60 19.68 22.46
C ALA A 218 6.00 19.84 23.06
N ILE A 219 6.94 18.93 22.73
CA ILE A 219 8.34 19.03 23.17
C ILE A 219 8.99 20.28 22.57
N LEU A 220 8.76 20.56 21.28
CA LEU A 220 9.33 21.72 20.61
C LEU A 220 8.85 23.04 21.24
N TYR A 221 7.56 23.17 21.53
CA TYR A 221 6.99 24.35 22.19
C TYR A 221 7.52 24.51 23.62
N ALA A 222 7.61 23.41 24.39
CA ALA A 222 8.19 23.45 25.74
C ALA A 222 9.66 23.89 25.73
N ARG A 223 10.42 23.54 24.69
CA ARG A 223 11.84 23.93 24.53
C ARG A 223 12.02 25.37 24.07
N LEU A 224 11.08 25.90 23.29
CA LEU A 224 11.12 27.27 22.77
C LEU A 224 10.43 28.27 23.70
N ALA A 225 9.74 27.81 24.75
CA ALA A 225 9.06 28.65 25.72
C ALA A 225 10.02 29.69 26.32
N THR A 226 9.61 30.97 26.29
CA THR A 226 10.43 32.09 26.75
C THR A 226 10.07 32.54 28.16
N LYS A 227 8.81 32.36 28.60
CA LYS A 227 8.34 32.75 29.94
C LYS A 227 8.31 31.59 30.92
N THR A 228 7.47 30.58 30.66
CA THR A 228 7.25 29.46 31.57
C THR A 228 7.33 28.14 30.83
N ALA A 229 8.22 27.25 31.27
CA ALA A 229 8.34 25.90 30.74
C ALA A 229 7.29 24.94 31.32
N ASN A 230 6.01 25.36 31.32
CA ASN A 230 4.91 24.52 31.78
C ASN A 230 4.60 23.48 30.67
N PRO A 231 4.86 22.18 30.91
CA PRO A 231 4.70 21.16 29.87
C PRO A 231 3.22 20.97 29.49
N ILE A 232 2.30 21.23 30.41
CA ILE A 232 0.85 21.10 30.20
C ILE A 232 0.37 22.12 29.17
N GLU A 233 0.79 23.37 29.27
CA GLU A 233 0.42 24.43 28.32
C GLU A 233 0.99 24.19 26.93
N ALA A 234 2.22 23.66 26.84
CA ALA A 234 2.80 23.23 25.57
C ALA A 234 2.02 22.07 24.93
N MET A 235 1.50 21.15 25.75
CA MET A 235 0.64 20.06 25.30
C MET A 235 -0.75 20.55 24.85
N ILE A 236 -1.33 21.54 25.55
CA ILE A 236 -2.59 22.18 25.15
C ILE A 236 -2.40 22.88 23.80
N LEU A 237 -1.34 23.68 23.65
CA LEU A 237 -1.01 24.35 22.40
C LEU A 237 -0.82 23.37 21.23
N ALA A 238 -0.11 22.27 21.47
CA ALA A 238 0.02 21.21 20.48
C ALA A 238 -1.33 20.56 20.15
N ALA A 239 -2.20 20.32 21.15
CA ALA A 239 -3.51 19.71 20.93
C ALA A 239 -4.42 20.62 20.09
N THR A 240 -4.46 21.92 20.39
CA THR A 240 -5.28 22.90 19.66
C THR A 240 -4.83 23.05 18.21
N ASN A 241 -3.52 22.96 17.96
CA ASN A 241 -2.97 23.04 16.60
C ASN A 241 -3.20 21.75 15.80
N SER A 242 -3.24 20.59 16.47
CA SER A 242 -3.55 19.32 15.81
C SER A 242 -5.03 19.14 15.49
N LEU A 243 -5.93 19.82 16.23
CA LEU A 243 -7.38 19.76 16.06
C LEU A 243 -7.99 21.16 15.88
N PRO A 244 -7.66 21.88 14.77
CA PRO A 244 -8.12 23.26 14.56
C PRO A 244 -9.64 23.38 14.30
N LEU A 245 -10.33 22.25 14.12
CA LEU A 245 -11.77 22.20 13.83
C LEU A 245 -12.66 22.34 15.07
N LEU A 246 -12.07 22.37 16.27
CA LEU A 246 -12.85 22.49 17.50
C LEU A 246 -13.03 23.97 17.87
N PRO A 247 -14.27 24.45 18.11
CA PRO A 247 -14.54 25.87 18.35
C PRO A 247 -13.86 26.41 19.61
N PHE A 248 -13.54 25.55 20.59
CA PHE A 248 -12.79 25.94 21.80
C PHE A 248 -11.27 26.00 21.58
N ALA A 249 -10.75 25.45 20.48
CA ALA A 249 -9.32 25.38 20.22
C ALA A 249 -8.69 26.76 19.99
N SER A 250 -9.45 27.71 19.44
CA SER A 250 -8.97 29.08 19.21
C SER A 250 -8.74 29.84 20.52
N ALA A 251 -9.68 29.72 21.47
CA ALA A 251 -9.57 30.34 22.80
C ALA A 251 -8.42 29.72 23.61
N ALA A 252 -8.37 28.39 23.70
CA ALA A 252 -7.31 27.68 24.41
C ALA A 252 -5.92 27.91 23.79
N ARG A 253 -5.83 28.08 22.46
CA ARG A 253 -4.57 28.44 21.79
C ARG A 253 -4.08 29.83 22.21
N ALA A 254 -4.97 30.83 22.24
CA ALA A 254 -4.60 32.19 22.60
C ALA A 254 -4.10 32.26 24.06
N GLU A 255 -4.78 31.56 24.96
CA GLU A 255 -4.40 31.43 26.36
C GLU A 255 -3.02 30.76 26.49
N ALA A 256 -2.84 29.57 25.90
CA ALA A 256 -1.58 28.84 25.96
C ALA A 256 -0.40 29.62 25.36
N LEU A 257 -0.62 30.39 24.28
CA LEU A 257 0.42 31.25 23.68
C LEU A 257 0.82 32.39 24.62
N SER A 258 -0.13 33.06 25.26
CA SER A 258 0.14 34.16 26.19
C SER A 258 0.90 33.69 27.44
N ILE A 259 0.63 32.47 27.91
CA ILE A 259 1.33 31.86 29.05
C ILE A 259 2.76 31.45 28.65
N LEU A 260 2.95 30.76 27.51
CA LEU A 260 4.28 30.28 27.10
C LEU A 260 5.23 31.39 26.61
N PHE A 261 4.70 32.35 25.85
CA PHE A 261 5.51 33.33 25.09
C PHE A 261 5.25 34.79 25.48
N GLY A 262 4.16 35.08 26.21
CA GLY A 262 3.77 36.46 26.56
C GLY A 262 3.16 37.23 25.38
N ASP A 263 3.28 38.56 25.43
CA ASP A 263 2.63 39.48 24.46
C ASP A 263 3.33 39.55 23.10
N HIS A 264 4.55 39.00 22.99
CA HIS A 264 5.33 39.01 21.76
C HIS A 264 5.65 37.58 21.33
N THR A 265 4.74 36.99 20.55
CA THR A 265 5.00 35.72 19.86
C THR A 265 5.92 35.95 18.66
N PRO A 266 7.08 35.29 18.60
CA PRO A 266 7.93 35.37 17.42
C PRO A 266 7.26 34.73 16.20
N TRP A 267 7.44 35.32 15.02
CA TRP A 267 6.83 34.86 13.76
C TRP A 267 7.08 33.37 13.44
N TYR A 268 8.21 32.82 13.89
CA TYR A 268 8.56 31.43 13.63
C TYR A 268 7.68 30.43 14.42
N ILE A 269 7.14 30.83 15.58
CA ILE A 269 6.24 29.98 16.36
C ILE A 269 4.92 29.79 15.62
N ASP A 270 4.38 30.87 15.04
CA ASP A 270 3.17 30.81 14.23
C ASP A 270 3.38 29.98 12.95
N LEU A 271 4.54 30.09 12.32
CA LEU A 271 4.90 29.24 11.18
C LEU A 271 4.96 27.75 11.58
N ILE A 272 5.61 27.41 12.69
CA ILE A 272 5.68 26.04 13.21
C ILE A 272 4.28 25.51 13.53
N ALA A 273 3.43 26.31 14.17
CA ALA A 273 2.04 25.96 14.46
C ALA A 273 1.21 25.74 13.20
N GLY A 274 1.40 26.56 12.16
CA GLY A 274 0.78 26.34 10.85
C GLY A 274 1.21 25.03 10.20
N LEU A 275 2.52 24.75 10.19
CA LEU A 275 3.06 23.50 9.65
C LEU A 275 2.57 22.27 10.41
N GLN A 276 2.51 22.34 11.75
CA GLN A 276 1.94 21.29 12.59
C GLN A 276 0.46 21.05 12.25
N GLY A 277 -0.32 22.12 12.08
CA GLY A 277 -1.73 22.03 11.73
C GLY A 277 -1.96 21.36 10.38
N VAL A 278 -1.19 21.75 9.35
CA VAL A 278 -1.24 21.10 8.02
C VAL A 278 -0.88 19.61 8.12
N ALA A 279 0.20 19.28 8.83
CA ALA A 279 0.61 17.89 9.02
C ALA A 279 -0.46 17.06 9.75
N SER A 280 -1.05 17.61 10.81
CA SER A 280 -2.11 16.96 11.59
C SER A 280 -3.37 16.78 10.76
N PHE A 281 -3.76 17.77 9.96
CA PHE A 281 -4.87 17.68 9.04
C PHE A 281 -4.69 16.57 8.01
N ILE A 282 -3.49 16.43 7.43
CA ILE A 282 -3.17 15.33 6.50
C ILE A 282 -3.36 13.97 7.20
N PHE A 283 -2.86 13.79 8.42
CA PHE A 283 -3.04 12.54 9.16
C PHE A 283 -4.51 12.26 9.52
N LEU A 284 -5.27 13.27 9.95
CA LEU A 284 -6.71 13.14 10.20
C LEU A 284 -7.47 12.76 8.93
N PHE A 285 -7.12 13.37 7.78
CA PHE A 285 -7.68 13.01 6.49
C PHE A 285 -7.37 11.55 6.12
N LEU A 286 -6.13 11.09 6.34
CA LEU A 286 -5.74 9.70 6.10
C LEU A 286 -6.46 8.71 7.04
N ILE A 287 -6.70 9.10 8.30
CA ILE A 287 -7.53 8.32 9.23
C ILE A 287 -8.96 8.22 8.68
N GLY A 288 -9.55 9.33 8.23
CA GLY A 288 -10.87 9.35 7.61
C GLY A 288 -10.96 8.46 6.37
N LEU A 289 -9.95 8.50 5.49
CA LEU A 289 -9.87 7.63 4.33
C LEU A 289 -9.77 6.16 4.71
N GLY A 290 -8.96 5.82 5.73
CA GLY A 290 -8.85 4.46 6.26
C GLY A 290 -10.15 3.96 6.88
N LEU A 291 -10.87 4.82 7.62
CA LEU A 291 -12.17 4.50 8.19
C LEU A 291 -13.22 4.28 7.10
N ARG A 292 -13.28 5.14 6.09
CA ARG A 292 -14.15 4.97 4.92
C ARG A 292 -13.84 3.65 4.20
N ASN A 293 -12.56 3.36 3.97
CA ASN A 293 -12.14 2.12 3.34
C ASN A 293 -12.49 0.89 4.18
N ARG A 294 -12.49 0.97 5.51
CA ARG A 294 -12.78 -0.18 6.37
C ARG A 294 -14.28 -0.41 6.60
N PHE A 295 -15.03 0.67 6.82
CA PHE A 295 -16.45 0.60 7.18
C PHE A 295 -17.40 0.77 5.99
N ARG A 296 -16.87 1.09 4.81
CA ARG A 296 -17.63 1.31 3.57
C ARG A 296 -18.91 2.14 3.83
N ILE A 297 -18.70 3.34 4.38
CA ILE A 297 -19.69 4.44 4.41
C ILE A 297 -19.65 5.14 3.05
#